data_AF-A0A6I9P3P9-F1
#
_entry.id   AF-A0A6I9P3P9-F1
#
_cell.length_a   1.000
_cell.length_b   1.000
_cell.length_c   1.000
_cell.angle_alpha   90.00
_cell.angle_beta   90.00
_cell.angle_gamma   90.00
#
_symmetry.space_group_name_H-M   'P 1'
#
loop_
_entity.id
_entity.type
_entity.pdbx_description
1 polymer ?
#
loop_
_entity_poly.entity_id
_entity_poly.type
_entity_poly.pdbx_seq_one_letter_code
_entity_poly.pdbx_strand_id
1 'polypeptide(L)'
;MKSLYEFVRSAVSSNGEEGGDGSEEWGPPVLLVDDLSVLLSLGVSAGAVLDFSHYCRAIVCSQLQGNVVMLVRCDGEGEEDEGDDEGSERLMKGLTHQCSLTLHVQGLPTGYCRDIHGQVEVCWRRRQGDGQYTQKKLFQYKVHDKGASFFAPGTSSAVL
;
A
#
# COMPACT_ATOMS: atom_id res chain seq x y z
N MET A 1 -5.34 16.79 9.76
CA MET A 1 -5.91 15.66 8.99
C MET A 1 -7.33 15.91 8.45
N LYS A 2 -8.22 16.64 9.14
CA LYS A 2 -9.61 16.86 8.68
C LYS A 2 -9.74 17.46 7.26
N SER A 3 -8.96 18.49 6.94
CA SER A 3 -8.96 19.12 5.61
C SER A 3 -8.56 18.16 4.49
N LEU A 4 -7.56 17.31 4.72
CA LEU A 4 -7.13 16.28 3.77
C LEU A 4 -8.24 15.24 3.54
N TYR A 5 -8.94 14.84 4.60
CA TYR A 5 -10.08 13.95 4.48
C TYR A 5 -11.23 14.58 3.69
N GLU A 6 -11.57 15.84 3.96
CA GLU A 6 -12.61 16.57 3.22
C GLU A 6 -12.25 16.73 1.74
N PHE A 7 -10.98 17.01 1.44
CA PHE A 7 -10.46 17.03 0.08
C PHE A 7 -10.66 15.69 -0.63
N VAL A 8 -10.21 14.58 -0.03
CA VAL A 8 -10.38 13.24 -0.60
C VAL A 8 -11.86 12.94 -0.80
N ARG A 9 -12.70 13.19 0.20
CA ARG A 9 -14.15 12.98 0.13
C ARG A 9 -14.77 13.75 -1.05
N SER A 10 -14.47 15.04 -1.17
CA SER A 10 -15.00 15.86 -2.26
C SER A 10 -14.55 15.34 -3.62
N ALA A 11 -13.28 14.93 -3.76
CA ALA A 11 -12.71 14.47 -5.02
C ALA A 11 -13.25 13.10 -5.47
N VAL A 12 -13.58 12.20 -4.53
CA VAL A 12 -14.14 10.88 -4.87
C VAL A 12 -15.66 10.89 -4.99
N SER A 13 -16.35 11.89 -4.41
CA SER A 13 -17.81 12.03 -4.46
C SER A 13 -18.31 12.88 -5.63
N SER A 14 -17.47 13.71 -6.27
CA SER A 14 -17.87 14.61 -7.35
C SER A 14 -18.28 13.93 -8.67
N ASN A 15 -18.28 12.60 -8.73
CA ASN A 15 -18.42 11.84 -9.98
C ASN A 15 -19.83 11.23 -10.16
N GLY A 16 -20.81 11.65 -9.36
CA GLY A 16 -22.15 11.06 -9.33
C GLY A 16 -23.32 12.04 -9.24
N GLU A 17 -23.17 13.30 -9.66
CA GLU A 17 -24.33 14.21 -9.80
C GLU A 17 -24.81 14.24 -11.26
N GLU A 18 -25.84 13.42 -11.45
CA GLU A 18 -26.89 13.32 -12.46
C GLU A 18 -27.10 14.50 -13.44
N GLY A 19 -27.39 14.16 -14.71
CA GLY A 19 -28.27 14.99 -15.56
C GLY A 19 -27.77 15.31 -16.96
N GLY A 20 -27.53 14.31 -17.81
CA GLY A 20 -27.31 14.52 -19.23
C GLY A 20 -27.25 13.20 -20.00
N ASP A 21 -28.20 13.02 -20.93
CA ASP A 21 -28.30 11.91 -21.88
C ASP A 21 -26.93 11.65 -22.54
N GLY A 22 -26.22 10.61 -22.08
CA GLY A 22 -24.90 10.21 -22.60
C GLY A 22 -23.69 10.38 -21.67
N SER A 23 -23.86 10.68 -20.38
CA SER A 23 -22.73 10.67 -19.43
C SER A 23 -22.26 9.24 -19.13
N GLU A 24 -21.01 8.92 -19.49
CA GLU A 24 -20.38 7.64 -19.12
C GLU A 24 -20.33 7.53 -17.60
N GLU A 25 -21.01 6.53 -17.04
CA GLU A 25 -20.96 6.24 -15.61
C GLU A 25 -19.55 5.71 -15.29
N TRP A 26 -18.76 6.52 -14.59
CA TRP A 26 -17.41 6.12 -14.20
C TRP A 26 -17.50 4.98 -13.18
N GLY A 27 -16.74 3.91 -13.40
CA GLY A 27 -16.71 2.77 -12.48
C GLY A 27 -16.16 3.14 -11.08
N PRO A 28 -16.16 2.18 -10.14
CA PRO A 28 -15.69 2.39 -8.78
C PRO A 28 -14.30 3.04 -8.71
N PRO A 29 -14.10 4.09 -7.88
CA PRO A 29 -12.88 4.88 -7.91
C PRO A 29 -11.68 4.14 -7.31
N VAL A 30 -10.47 4.54 -7.70
CA VAL A 30 -9.22 4.09 -7.10
C VAL A 30 -8.48 5.28 -6.50
N LEU A 31 -8.30 5.27 -5.17
CA LEU A 31 -7.50 6.27 -4.47
C LEU A 31 -6.06 5.76 -4.33
N LEU A 32 -5.11 6.48 -4.94
CA LEU A 32 -3.68 6.23 -4.79
C LEU A 32 -3.08 7.28 -3.88
N VAL A 33 -2.45 6.84 -2.78
CA VAL A 33 -1.69 7.70 -1.87
C VAL A 33 -0.21 7.34 -2.02
N ASP A 34 0.55 8.25 -2.62
CA ASP A 34 1.92 8.00 -3.07
C ASP A 34 2.94 7.87 -1.94
N ASP A 35 2.75 8.55 -0.81
CA ASP A 35 3.62 8.36 0.34
C ASP A 35 2.98 8.84 1.65
N LEU A 36 2.60 7.88 2.50
CA LEU A 36 2.06 8.18 3.83
C LEU A 36 3.15 8.49 4.86
N SER A 37 4.40 8.05 4.67
CA SER A 37 5.43 8.24 5.70
C SER A 37 5.82 9.71 5.86
N VAL A 38 5.67 10.53 4.82
CA VAL A 38 5.83 11.99 4.87
C VAL A 38 4.98 12.61 5.99
N LEU A 39 3.80 12.06 6.28
CA LEU A 39 2.95 12.60 7.36
C LEU A 39 3.61 12.45 8.73
N LEU A 40 4.31 11.34 8.97
CA LEU A 40 5.09 11.16 10.20
C LEU A 40 6.22 12.18 10.27
N SER A 41 6.95 12.39 9.18
CA SER A 41 8.04 13.39 9.10
C SER A 41 7.56 14.84 9.29
N LEU A 42 6.28 15.11 9.03
CA LEU A 42 5.63 16.39 9.31
C LEU A 42 5.11 16.52 10.75
N GLY A 43 5.40 15.54 11.62
CA GLY A 43 4.98 15.51 13.02
C GLY A 43 3.54 15.02 13.23
N VAL A 44 2.90 14.43 12.23
CA VAL A 44 1.58 13.81 12.40
C VAL A 44 1.76 12.48 13.12
N SER A 45 0.97 12.24 14.18
CA SER A 45 1.05 10.99 14.92
C SER A 45 0.60 9.79 14.06
N ALA A 46 1.22 8.63 14.29
CA ALA A 46 0.82 7.37 13.63
C ALA A 46 -0.68 7.07 13.79
N GLY A 47 -1.26 7.37 14.96
CA GLY A 47 -2.70 7.23 15.18
C GLY A 47 -3.55 8.09 14.23
N ALA A 48 -3.19 9.36 14.05
CA ALA A 48 -3.91 10.25 13.14
C ALA A 48 -3.76 9.84 11.66
N VAL A 49 -2.62 9.25 11.28
CA VAL A 49 -2.43 8.66 9.95
C VAL A 49 -3.30 7.41 9.77
N LEU A 50 -3.34 6.53 10.77
CA LEU A 50 -4.20 5.33 10.77
C LEU A 50 -5.68 5.69 10.70
N ASP A 51 -6.11 6.74 11.39
CA ASP A 51 -7.48 7.26 11.30
C ASP A 51 -7.79 7.76 9.89
N PHE A 52 -6.87 8.53 9.29
CA PHE A 52 -7.00 8.97 7.90
C PHE A 52 -7.12 7.78 6.93
N SER A 53 -6.24 6.78 7.04
CA SER A 53 -6.31 5.57 6.22
C SER A 53 -7.62 4.81 6.41
N HIS A 54 -8.11 4.74 7.64
CA HIS A 54 -9.40 4.15 7.95
C HIS A 54 -10.56 4.91 7.29
N TYR A 55 -10.57 6.24 7.38
CA TYR A 55 -11.61 7.07 6.76
C TYR A 55 -11.63 6.92 5.23
N CYS A 56 -10.46 6.93 4.57
CA CYS A 56 -10.34 6.67 3.14
C CYS A 56 -10.92 5.31 2.76
N ARG A 57 -10.59 4.25 3.52
CA ARG A 57 -11.12 2.92 3.29
C ARG A 57 -12.64 2.86 3.46
N ALA A 58 -13.17 3.50 4.50
CA ALA A 58 -14.60 3.51 4.79
C ALA A 58 -15.41 4.18 3.66
N ILE A 59 -14.93 5.30 3.13
CA ILE A 59 -15.62 5.97 2.02
C ILE A 59 -15.40 5.25 0.68
N VAL A 60 -14.15 5.00 0.30
CA VAL A 60 -13.83 4.45 -1.03
C VAL A 60 -14.24 2.98 -1.13
N CYS A 61 -13.79 2.12 -0.19
CA CYS A 61 -14.02 0.68 -0.31
C CYS A 61 -15.43 0.26 0.14
N SER A 62 -15.98 0.87 1.19
CA SER A 62 -17.28 0.43 1.73
C SER A 62 -18.48 1.16 1.12
N GLN A 63 -18.38 2.47 0.82
CA GLN A 63 -19.49 3.21 0.22
C GLN A 63 -19.44 3.21 -1.31
N LEU A 64 -18.26 3.47 -1.88
CA LEU A 64 -18.09 3.61 -3.34
C LEU A 64 -17.64 2.32 -4.03
N GLN A 65 -17.46 1.23 -3.28
CA GLN A 65 -17.00 -0.09 -3.79
C GLN A 65 -15.68 -0.03 -4.57
N GLY A 66 -14.87 0.99 -4.32
CA GLY A 66 -13.58 1.25 -4.95
C GLY A 66 -12.40 0.63 -4.20
N ASN A 67 -11.19 1.01 -4.60
CA ASN A 67 -9.95 0.53 -4.01
C ASN A 67 -9.08 1.67 -3.47
N VAL A 68 -8.35 1.39 -2.40
CA VAL A 68 -7.36 2.30 -1.83
C VAL A 68 -6.00 1.62 -1.86
N VAL A 69 -5.01 2.29 -2.43
CA VAL A 69 -3.61 1.85 -2.45
C VAL A 69 -2.78 2.94 -1.80
N MET A 70 -1.99 2.55 -0.80
CA MET A 70 -1.16 3.46 -0.02
C MET A 70 0.27 2.93 0.02
N LEU A 71 1.24 3.76 -0.34
CA LEU A 71 2.65 3.47 -0.15
C LEU A 71 3.10 4.01 1.21
N VAL A 72 3.91 3.23 1.90
CA VAL A 72 4.60 3.61 3.14
C VAL A 72 6.03 3.19 2.97
N ARG A 73 6.97 4.10 3.22
CA ARG A 73 8.39 3.73 3.27
C ARG A 73 8.67 3.03 4.60
N CYS A 74 9.30 1.87 4.51
CA CYS A 74 9.88 1.19 5.65
C CYS A 74 11.34 1.58 5.68
N ASP A 75 11.74 2.30 6.72
CA ASP A 75 13.14 2.59 6.96
C ASP A 75 13.76 1.25 7.38
N GLY A 76 14.79 0.80 6.65
CA GLY A 76 15.34 -0.55 6.81
C GLY A 76 15.97 -0.73 8.19
N GLU A 77 16.17 -2.00 8.60
CA GLU A 77 16.97 -2.40 9.76
C GLU A 77 18.40 -1.85 9.63
N GLY A 78 18.60 -0.59 10.03
CA GLY A 78 19.80 0.16 9.75
C GLY A 78 19.83 1.44 10.56
N GLU A 79 20.49 1.34 11.71
CA GLU A 79 20.73 2.35 12.74
C GLU A 79 19.59 2.52 13.75
N GLU A 80 19.89 1.99 14.94
CA GLU A 80 19.19 2.19 16.22
C GLU A 80 19.19 3.70 16.56
N ASP A 81 18.43 4.52 15.85
CA ASP A 81 18.12 5.88 16.32
C ASP A 81 16.87 5.77 17.21
N GLU A 82 17.11 5.68 18.52
CA GLU A 82 16.11 5.44 19.58
C GLU A 82 15.00 6.53 19.69
N GLY A 83 14.86 7.42 18.71
CA GLY A 83 14.00 8.61 18.78
C GLY A 83 12.68 8.56 18.01
N ASP A 84 12.60 7.95 16.82
CA ASP A 84 11.46 8.15 15.90
C ASP A 84 10.87 6.87 15.27
N ASP A 85 11.53 5.72 15.42
CA ASP A 85 11.11 4.47 14.76
C ASP A 85 9.81 3.87 15.34
N GLU A 86 9.47 4.21 16.60
CA GLU A 86 8.25 3.71 17.24
C GLU A 86 6.97 4.15 16.49
N GLY A 87 6.98 5.35 15.89
CA GLY A 87 5.86 5.85 15.09
C GLY A 87 5.68 5.07 13.79
N SER A 88 6.80 4.81 13.10
CA SER A 88 6.84 4.05 11.84
C SER A 88 6.40 2.61 12.05
N GLU A 89 6.92 1.93 13.06
CA GLU A 89 6.57 0.55 13.37
C GLU A 89 5.08 0.40 13.72
N ARG A 90 4.55 1.32 14.55
CA ARG A 90 3.12 1.36 14.91
C ARG A 90 2.23 1.59 13.68
N LEU A 91 2.63 2.50 12.80
CA LEU A 91 1.91 2.78 11.55
C LEU A 91 1.88 1.53 10.66
N MET A 92 3.03 0.88 10.46
CA MET A 92 3.15 -0.32 9.65
C MET A 92 2.27 -1.46 10.17
N LYS A 93 2.39 -1.81 11.46
CA LYS A 93 1.55 -2.84 12.10
C LYS A 93 0.06 -2.52 11.96
N GLY A 94 -0.32 -1.25 12.18
CA GLY A 94 -1.69 -0.79 12.06
C GLY A 94 -2.24 -0.92 10.63
N LEU A 95 -1.47 -0.50 9.62
CA LEU A 95 -1.88 -0.58 8.22
C LEU A 95 -1.95 -2.03 7.73
N THR A 96 -0.98 -2.87 8.09
CA THR A 96 -1.03 -4.32 7.80
C THR A 96 -2.28 -4.97 8.41
N HIS A 97 -2.70 -4.54 9.60
CA HIS A 97 -3.94 -5.02 10.21
C HIS A 97 -5.21 -4.56 9.45
N GLN A 98 -5.20 -3.34 8.91
CA GLN A 98 -6.33 -2.72 8.24
C GLN A 98 -6.49 -3.12 6.75
N CYS A 99 -5.42 -3.56 6.10
CA CYS A 99 -5.40 -3.89 4.67
C CYS A 99 -5.87 -5.32 4.36
N SER A 100 -6.38 -5.54 3.14
CA SER A 100 -6.68 -6.86 2.58
C SER A 100 -5.50 -7.49 1.83
N LEU A 101 -4.54 -6.65 1.41
CA LEU A 101 -3.35 -7.02 0.65
C LEU A 101 -2.19 -6.11 1.08
N THR A 102 -1.03 -6.72 1.35
CA THR A 102 0.25 -6.00 1.53
C THR A 102 1.22 -6.44 0.45
N LEU A 103 1.91 -5.47 -0.15
CA LEU A 103 3.04 -5.67 -1.05
C LEU A 103 4.29 -5.11 -0.38
N HIS A 104 5.15 -6.00 0.13
CA HIS A 104 6.39 -5.61 0.78
C HIS A 104 7.54 -5.74 -0.21
N VAL A 105 8.03 -4.60 -0.71
CA VAL A 105 9.10 -4.52 -1.71
C VAL A 105 10.41 -4.18 -1.01
N GLN A 106 11.44 -4.97 -1.25
CA GLN A 106 12.76 -4.76 -0.65
C GLN A 106 13.87 -5.21 -1.61
N GLY A 107 15.10 -4.73 -1.36
CA GLY A 107 16.29 -5.26 -1.99
C GLY A 107 16.50 -6.74 -1.66
N LEU A 108 17.44 -7.39 -2.35
CA LEU A 108 17.81 -8.76 -1.98
C LEU A 108 18.56 -8.77 -0.64
N PRO A 109 18.21 -9.67 0.30
CA PRO A 109 18.90 -9.76 1.58
C PRO A 109 20.37 -10.19 1.44
N THR A 110 20.72 -10.80 0.29
CA THR A 110 22.09 -11.21 -0.06
C THR A 110 22.94 -10.07 -0.64
N GLY A 111 22.38 -8.87 -0.79
CA GLY A 111 23.03 -7.74 -1.45
C GLY A 111 22.77 -7.69 -2.97
N TYR A 112 23.60 -6.94 -3.67
CA TYR A 112 23.36 -6.59 -5.07
C TYR A 112 23.54 -7.77 -6.04
N CYS A 113 22.61 -7.89 -6.99
CA CYS A 113 22.74 -8.77 -8.14
C CYS A 113 22.41 -7.98 -9.41
N ARG A 114 23.23 -8.16 -10.46
CA ARG A 114 23.02 -7.49 -11.77
C ARG A 114 21.71 -7.90 -12.44
N ASP A 115 21.28 -9.14 -12.20
CA ASP A 115 20.18 -9.75 -12.93
C ASP A 115 18.90 -9.88 -12.09
N ILE A 116 18.97 -9.58 -10.79
CA ILE A 116 17.84 -9.61 -9.86
C ILE A 116 17.94 -8.38 -8.96
N HIS A 117 16.98 -7.47 -9.04
CA HIS A 117 17.08 -6.17 -8.36
C HIS A 117 16.47 -6.18 -6.95
N GLY A 118 15.60 -7.14 -6.65
CA GLY A 118 15.00 -7.25 -5.33
C GLY A 118 13.96 -8.36 -5.25
N GLN A 119 13.16 -8.31 -4.18
CA GLN A 119 12.06 -9.22 -3.93
C GLN A 119 10.82 -8.49 -3.44
N VAL A 120 9.66 -9.08 -3.75
CA VAL A 120 8.35 -8.64 -3.26
C VAL A 120 7.67 -9.78 -2.52
N GLU A 121 7.32 -9.55 -1.25
CA GLU A 121 6.42 -10.43 -0.51
C GLU A 121 4.99 -9.92 -0.69
N VAL A 122 4.11 -10.79 -1.19
CA VAL A 122 2.69 -10.52 -1.36
C VAL A 122 1.91 -11.26 -0.28
N CYS A 123 1.25 -10.50 0.59
CA CYS A 123 0.47 -11.01 1.70
C CYS A 123 -1.02 -10.71 1.49
N TRP A 124 -1.84 -11.75 1.28
CA TRP A 124 -3.29 -11.60 1.23
C TRP A 124 -3.90 -11.98 2.57
N ARG A 125 -4.78 -11.11 3.07
CA ARG A 125 -5.64 -11.38 4.22
C ARG A 125 -7.02 -11.78 3.71
N ARG A 126 -7.32 -13.08 3.73
CA ARG A 126 -8.66 -13.58 3.38
C ARG A 126 -9.45 -13.85 4.65
N ARG A 127 -10.68 -13.35 4.69
CA ARG A 127 -11.71 -13.82 5.61
C ARG A 127 -12.45 -14.97 4.92
N GLN A 128 -12.30 -16.18 5.41
CA GLN A 128 -13.05 -17.35 4.93
C GLN A 128 -13.61 -18.11 6.13
N GLY A 129 -14.92 -18.06 6.32
CA GLY A 129 -15.57 -18.59 7.52
C GLY A 129 -15.18 -17.83 8.79
N ASP A 130 -15.01 -18.56 9.90
CA ASP A 130 -14.68 -18.04 11.24
C ASP A 130 -13.15 -17.85 11.46
N GLY A 131 -12.34 -18.07 10.42
CA GLY A 131 -10.87 -17.99 10.47
C GLY A 131 -10.29 -16.85 9.61
N GLN A 132 -9.20 -16.26 10.09
CA GLN A 132 -8.33 -15.39 9.27
C GLN A 132 -7.19 -16.24 8.70
N TYR A 133 -7.14 -16.36 7.36
CA TYR A 133 -6.02 -17.01 6.69
C TYR A 133 -5.15 -15.95 6.00
N THR A 134 -3.86 -15.95 6.33
CA THR A 134 -2.87 -15.10 5.67
C THR A 134 -2.08 -15.94 4.68
N GLN A 135 -2.30 -15.72 3.39
CA GLN A 135 -1.51 -16.36 2.34
C GLN A 135 -0.33 -15.44 2.00
N LYS A 136 0.89 -15.99 2.03
CA LYS A 136 2.10 -15.27 1.63
C LYS A 136 2.71 -15.90 0.38
N LYS A 137 3.19 -15.06 -0.54
CA LYS A 137 4.00 -15.48 -1.69
C LYS A 137 5.18 -14.55 -1.86
N LEU A 138 6.36 -15.11 -2.03
CA LEU A 138 7.58 -14.37 -2.33
C LEU A 138 7.90 -14.46 -3.82
N PHE A 139 8.19 -13.33 -4.43
CA PHE A 139 8.68 -13.24 -5.80
C PHE A 139 9.96 -12.43 -5.84
N GLN A 140 10.87 -12.78 -6.74
CA GLN A 140 12.00 -11.94 -7.10
C GLN A 140 11.63 -11.10 -8.32
N TYR A 141 12.21 -9.90 -8.46
CA TYR A 141 11.94 -9.03 -9.58
C TYR A 141 13.20 -8.49 -10.26
N LYS A 142 13.07 -8.22 -11.56
CA LYS A 142 14.03 -7.48 -12.38
C LYS A 142 13.31 -6.31 -13.02
N VAL A 143 13.84 -5.11 -12.81
CA VAL A 143 13.33 -3.87 -13.43
C VAL A 143 14.01 -3.67 -14.77
N HIS A 144 13.24 -3.23 -15.75
CA HIS A 144 13.65 -2.88 -17.11
C HIS A 144 13.14 -1.46 -17.40
N ASP A 145 13.61 -0.84 -18.49
CA ASP A 145 13.26 0.55 -18.84
C ASP A 145 11.75 0.84 -18.92
N LYS A 146 10.95 -0.17 -19.27
CA LYS A 146 9.49 -0.04 -19.48
C LYS A 146 8.64 -0.93 -18.58
N GLY A 147 9.20 -1.51 -17.53
CA GLY A 147 8.43 -2.35 -16.62
C GLY A 147 9.27 -3.24 -15.71
N ALA A 148 8.62 -4.23 -15.10
CA ALA A 148 9.27 -5.20 -14.24
C ALA A 148 8.79 -6.62 -14.56
N SER A 149 9.70 -7.59 -14.45
CA SER A 149 9.39 -9.02 -14.53
C SER A 149 9.49 -9.64 -13.15
N PHE A 150 8.52 -10.49 -12.79
CA PHE A 150 8.45 -11.20 -11.51
C PHE A 150 8.62 -12.70 -11.75
N PHE A 151 9.39 -13.36 -10.87
CA PHE A 151 9.68 -14.79 -10.98
C PHE A 151 9.75 -15.43 -9.60
N ALA A 152 9.57 -16.76 -9.57
CA ALA A 152 9.74 -17.51 -8.33
C ALA A 152 11.23 -17.46 -7.90
N PRO A 153 11.52 -17.44 -6.59
CA PRO A 153 12.89 -17.52 -6.12
C PRO A 153 13.61 -18.75 -6.70
N GLY A 154 14.82 -18.55 -7.24
CA GLY A 154 15.63 -19.63 -7.83
C GLY A 154 15.33 -19.96 -9.29
N THR A 155 14.38 -19.30 -9.94
CA THR A 155 14.06 -19.52 -11.37
C THR A 155 14.58 -18.41 -12.30
N SER A 156 15.52 -17.59 -11.81
CA SER A 156 16.15 -16.53 -12.62
C SER A 156 17.15 -17.11 -13.60
N SER A 157 17.32 -16.46 -14.76
CA SER A 157 18.36 -16.78 -15.75
C SER A 157 19.79 -16.57 -15.23
N ALA A 158 19.96 -15.96 -14.05
CA ALA A 158 21.27 -15.88 -13.40
C ALA A 158 21.68 -17.21 -12.74
N VAL A 159 20.72 -18.12 -12.54
CA VAL A 159 20.90 -19.42 -11.87
C VAL A 159 20.74 -20.60 -12.84
N LEU A 160 20.16 -20.36 -14.02
CA LEU A 160 19.97 -21.33 -15.11
C LEU A 160 20.98 -21.11 -16.24
#